data_AF-A0A968MBN8-F1
#
_entry.id   AF-A0A968MBN8-F1
#
_cell.length_a   1.000
_cell.length_b   1.000
_cell.length_c   1.000
_cell.angle_alpha   90.00
_cell.angle_beta   90.00
_cell.angle_gamma   90.00
#
_symmetry.space_group_name_H-M   'P 1'
#
loop_
_entity.id
_entity.type
_entity.pdbx_description
1 polymer ?
#
loop_
_entity_poly.entity_id
_entity_poly.type
_entity_poly.pdbx_seq_one_letter_code
_entity_poly.pdbx_strand_id
1 'polypeptide(L)' 'MAGRSGNNTKTLRSVNIVSIDVDKKLIFVKGSLPGSNGTYLKVKKIIK' A
#
# COMPACT_ATOMS: atom_id res chain seq x y z
N MET A 1 -4.06 -28.62 8.26
CA MET A 1 -4.46 -28.88 6.86
C MET A 1 -3.99 -27.70 6.02
N ALA A 2 -3.32 -27.93 4.89
CA ALA A 2 -2.94 -26.84 4.00
C ALA A 2 -4.20 -26.30 3.29
N GLY A 3 -4.35 -24.98 3.23
CA GLY A 3 -5.49 -24.28 2.63
C GLY A 3 -5.05 -23.20 1.65
N ARG A 4 -6.01 -22.48 1.04
CA ARG A 4 -5.70 -21.37 0.12
C ARG A 4 -5.05 -20.21 0.90
N SER A 5 -3.91 -19.73 0.39
CA SER A 5 -3.19 -18.57 0.92
C SER A 5 -3.27 -17.41 -0.08
N GLY A 6 -3.42 -16.19 0.43
CA GLY A 6 -3.55 -14.98 -0.38
C GLY A 6 -4.99 -14.50 -0.53
N ASN A 7 -5.19 -13.47 -1.36
CA ASN A 7 -6.46 -12.77 -1.57
C ASN A 7 -7.12 -12.17 -0.30
N ASN A 8 -6.32 -11.94 0.74
CA ASN A 8 -6.77 -11.32 1.98
C ASN A 8 -6.35 -9.86 2.02
N THR A 9 -7.20 -8.97 2.52
CA THR A 9 -6.88 -7.56 2.71
C THR A 9 -5.93 -7.41 3.90
N LYS A 10 -4.70 -6.97 3.65
CA LYS A 10 -3.74 -6.62 4.70
C LYS A 10 -3.47 -5.12 4.71
N THR A 11 -3.42 -4.54 5.90
CA THR A 11 -3.05 -3.13 6.10
C THR A 11 -1.62 -3.04 6.57
N LEU A 12 -0.76 -2.41 5.78
CA LEU A 12 0.58 -2.05 6.21
C LEU A 12 0.52 -0.71 6.96
N ARG A 13 1.06 -0.67 8.18
CA ARG A 13 1.16 0.54 9.01
C ARG A 13 2.58 1.08 8.95
N SER A 14 2.76 2.36 9.29
CA SER A 14 4.06 3.04 9.36
C SER A 14 4.79 3.16 8.01
N VAL A 15 4.03 3.54 6.99
CA VAL A 15 4.54 3.76 5.63
C VAL A 15 5.00 5.21 5.48
N ASN A 16 6.22 5.41 4.97
CA ASN A 16 6.79 6.75 4.75
C ASN A 16 6.64 7.18 3.29
N ILE A 17 6.15 8.40 3.08
CA ILE A 17 6.08 9.05 1.76
C ILE A 17 7.42 9.74 1.53
N VAL A 18 8.07 9.44 0.41
CA VAL A 18 9.37 10.00 0.04
C VAL A 18 9.20 11.27 -0.76
N SER A 19 8.26 11.28 -1.71
CA SER A 19 8.02 12.41 -2.60
C SER A 19 6.61 12.34 -3.15
N ILE A 20 6.07 13.49 -3.52
CA ILE A 20 4.76 13.62 -4.15
C ILE A 20 4.98 14.43 -5.43
N ASP A 21 4.61 13.85 -6.56
CA ASP A 21 4.64 14.51 -7.86
C ASP A 21 3.18 14.82 -8.23
N VAL A 22 2.80 16.09 -8.10
CA VAL A 22 1.43 16.55 -8.32
C VAL A 22 1.10 16.59 -9.82
N ASP A 23 2.09 16.92 -10.66
CA ASP A 23 1.92 17.01 -12.11
C ASP A 23 1.56 15.65 -12.72
N LYS A 24 2.23 14.59 -12.25
CA LYS A 24 1.95 13.21 -12.69
C LYS A 24 0.91 12.50 -11.83
N LYS A 25 0.41 13.13 -10.76
CA LYS A 25 -0.50 12.54 -9.77
C LYS A 25 0.07 11.26 -9.14
N LEU A 26 1.37 11.26 -8.84
CA LEU A 26 2.09 10.11 -8.28
C LEU A 26 2.51 10.37 -6.83
N ILE A 27 2.49 9.30 -6.03
CA ILE A 27 2.97 9.32 -4.65
C ILE A 27 4.07 8.26 -4.54
N PHE A 28 5.27 8.68 -4.19
CA PHE A 28 6.41 7.79 -3.97
C PHE A 28 6.43 7.34 -2.51
N VAL A 29 6.37 6.03 -2.33
CA VAL A 29 6.33 5.38 -1.02
C VAL A 29 7.61 4.59 -0.80
N LYS A 30 8.16 4.66 0.42
CA LYS A 30 9.31 3.84 0.81
C LYS A 30 8.83 2.44 1.22
N GLY A 31 9.33 1.42 0.54
CA GLY A 31 9.12 0.01 0.89
C GLY A 31 8.13 -0.71 -0.03
N SER A 32 7.65 -1.87 0.43
CA SER A 32 6.72 -2.72 -0.32
C SER A 32 5.27 -2.41 0.05
N LEU A 33 4.38 -2.43 -0.95
CA LEU A 33 2.93 -2.34 -0.74
C LEU A 33 2.30 -3.72 -0.95
N PRO A 34 1.24 -4.05 -0.20
CA PRO A 34 0.54 -5.33 -0.37
C PRO A 34 -0.26 -5.34 -1.69
N GLY A 35 -0.20 -6.44 -2.41
CA GLY A 35 -0.89 -6.60 -3.69
C GLY A 35 0.06 -6.54 -4.88
N SER A 36 -0.47 -6.80 -6.07
CA SER A 36 0.27 -6.70 -7.34
C SER A 36 0.21 -5.30 -7.92
N ASN A 37 1.12 -4.99 -8.85
CA ASN A 37 1.11 -3.73 -9.59
C ASN A 37 -0.26 -3.50 -10.27
N GLY A 38 -0.81 -2.30 -10.11
CA GLY A 38 -2.13 -1.93 -10.63
C GLY A 38 -3.31 -2.27 -9.71
N THR A 39 -3.08 -2.86 -8.53
CA THR A 39 -4.15 -3.09 -7.55
C THR A 39 -4.56 -1.78 -6.88
N TYR A 40 -5.86 -1.63 -6.61
CA TYR A 40 -6.37 -0.51 -5.82
C TYR A 40 -5.93 -0.61 -4.35
N LEU A 41 -5.36 0.48 -3.84
CA LEU A 41 -4.96 0.62 -2.45
C LEU A 41 -5.80 1.69 -1.75
N LYS A 42 -6.17 1.42 -0.49
CA LYS A 42 -6.82 2.40 0.38
C LYS A 42 -5.78 3.06 1.28
N VAL A 43 -5.46 4.32 1.00
CA VAL A 43 -4.59 5.11 1.86
C VAL A 43 -5.43 5.78 2.94
N LYS A 44 -5.06 5.55 4.21
CA LYS A 44 -5.71 6.19 5.37
C LYS A 44 -4.63 6.79 6.25
N LYS A 45 -4.94 7.92 6.90
CA LYS A 45 -4.10 8.45 7.97
C LYS A 45 -4.07 7.44 9.12
N ILE A 46 -2.91 7.24 9.71
CA ILE A 46 -2.78 6.41 10.91
C ILE A 46 -3.57 7.05 12.05
N ILE A 47 -4.44 6.24 12.66
CA ILE A 47 -5.08 6.56 13.92
C ILE A 47 -4.22 5.86 14.98
N LYS A 48 -3.70 6.64 15.93
CA LYS A 48 -2.78 6.16 16.97
C LYS A 48 -3.50 5.27 17.97
#